data_AF-A0A3M7EHH8-F1
#
_entry.id   AF-A0A3M7EHH8-F1
#
_cell.length_a   1.000
_cell.length_b   1.000
_cell.length_c   1.000
_cell.angle_alpha   90.00
_cell.angle_beta   90.00
_cell.angle_gamma   90.00
#
_symmetry.space_group_name_H-M   'P 1'
#
loop_
_entity.id
_entity.type
_entity.pdbx_description
1 polymer ?
#
loop_
_entity_poly.entity_id
_entity_poly.type
_entity_poly.pdbx_seq_one_letter_code
_entity_poly.pdbx_strand_id
1 'polypeptide(L)'
;MVPVPFSHIPPENGAGGVISNVLDYTKWIRTFLRPENSSNPISAQTVKMMTSAHMPVPGTSWPYTGGVSWYGLGLTGGIYKDLVVNGHDGAINGYMTSMLWIPERDFGVVVMQNAYSLASTIVVWRIIDDFLQVPVKEKLDGATMARKYQADRLTRLANARERLYPGNAGVTPVKPSLPLQAYEGTYRHPAYHEFTVTTSRGDTQDVQNTPPSLFMAPAEGAYLNISATLQHVNGEHWLAQFHMGTPGNFMVEDAVKSRFEIGVSGKVQGLWFQAEPALAELAWFEKV
;
A
#
# COMPACT_ATOMS: atom_id res chain seq x y z
N MET A 1 11.03 -6.34 21.40
CA MET A 1 9.81 -5.89 20.72
C MET A 1 9.42 -4.56 21.33
N VAL A 2 9.31 -3.50 20.53
CA VAL A 2 8.80 -2.20 20.98
C VAL A 2 7.27 -2.23 20.80
N PRO A 3 6.46 -1.98 21.83
CA PRO A 3 5.01 -1.91 21.69
C PRO A 3 4.62 -0.81 20.70
N VAL A 4 3.78 -1.13 19.72
CA VAL A 4 3.14 -0.13 18.87
C VAL A 4 1.86 0.32 19.59
N PRO A 5 1.74 1.60 19.97
CA PRO A 5 0.54 2.10 20.65
C PRO A 5 -0.68 2.00 19.72
N PHE A 6 -1.85 1.77 20.30
CA PHE A 6 -3.12 1.84 19.58
C PHE A 6 -3.25 3.24 18.96
N SER A 7 -3.30 3.31 17.64
CA SER A 7 -3.46 4.56 16.92
C SER A 7 -4.95 4.85 16.79
N HIS A 8 -5.43 5.90 17.45
CA HIS A 8 -6.82 6.34 17.34
C HIS A 8 -7.00 7.12 16.04
N ILE A 9 -7.17 6.40 14.93
CA ILE A 9 -7.34 6.96 13.59
C ILE A 9 -8.77 6.64 13.12
N PRO A 10 -9.78 7.49 13.39
CA PRO A 10 -11.18 7.18 13.12
C PRO A 10 -11.49 6.72 11.67
N PRO A 11 -10.83 7.26 10.62
CA PRO A 11 -10.99 6.75 9.25
C PRO A 11 -10.58 5.28 9.07
N GLU A 12 -9.65 4.75 9.87
CA GLU A 12 -9.20 3.35 9.80
C GLU A 12 -10.25 2.38 10.32
N ASN A 13 -11.13 2.80 11.22
CA ASN A 13 -12.02 1.87 11.93
C ASN A 13 -12.92 1.06 11.00
N GLY A 14 -13.34 1.63 9.86
CA GLY A 14 -14.14 0.91 8.86
C GLY A 14 -13.31 0.06 7.88
N ALA A 15 -12.05 0.43 7.64
CA ALA A 15 -11.22 -0.17 6.58
C ALA A 15 -10.16 -1.16 7.07
N GLY A 16 -9.69 -1.04 8.31
CA GLY A 16 -8.58 -1.84 8.84
C GLY A 16 -8.35 -1.77 10.36
N GLY A 17 -9.22 -1.07 11.12
CA GLY A 17 -9.03 -0.84 12.55
C GLY A 17 -9.39 -2.01 13.48
N VAL A 18 -9.87 -3.14 12.95
CA VAL A 18 -10.19 -4.33 13.76
C VAL A 18 -8.90 -4.98 14.25
N ILE A 19 -8.74 -5.05 15.58
CA ILE A 19 -7.66 -5.78 16.24
C ILE A 19 -8.19 -7.13 16.71
N SER A 20 -7.55 -8.21 16.28
CA SER A 20 -8.02 -9.57 16.54
C SER A 20 -6.86 -10.58 16.56
N ASN A 21 -7.19 -11.87 16.53
CA ASN A 21 -6.24 -12.97 16.50
C ASN A 21 -6.72 -14.09 15.56
N VAL A 22 -5.84 -15.06 15.31
CA VAL A 22 -6.13 -16.18 14.39
C VAL A 22 -7.32 -17.04 14.84
N LEU A 23 -7.60 -17.16 16.15
CA LEU A 23 -8.71 -17.97 16.66
C LEU A 23 -10.06 -17.32 16.32
N ASP A 24 -10.14 -16.00 16.46
CA ASP A 24 -11.36 -15.25 16.15
C ASP A 24 -11.59 -15.16 14.64
N TYR A 25 -10.55 -14.91 13.83
CA TYR A 25 -10.67 -14.95 12.37
C TYR A 25 -11.02 -16.34 11.85
N THR A 26 -10.59 -17.41 12.54
CA THR A 26 -11.03 -18.78 12.19
C THR A 26 -12.51 -19.00 12.50
N LYS A 27 -13.05 -18.43 13.58
CA LYS A 27 -14.50 -18.44 13.84
C LYS A 27 -15.25 -17.69 12.75
N TRP A 28 -14.71 -16.55 12.29
CA TRP A 28 -15.27 -15.77 11.19
C TRP A 28 -15.27 -16.56 9.87
N ILE A 29 -14.17 -17.22 9.51
CA ILE A 29 -14.14 -18.09 8.31
C ILE A 29 -15.21 -19.19 8.38
N ARG A 30 -15.47 -19.78 9.55
CA ARG A 30 -16.50 -20.81 9.70
C ARG A 30 -17.91 -20.32 9.37
N THR A 31 -18.22 -19.03 9.53
CA THR A 31 -19.52 -18.48 9.13
C THR A 31 -19.70 -18.51 7.61
N PHE A 32 -18.62 -18.31 6.85
CA PHE A 32 -18.63 -18.41 5.39
C PHE A 32 -18.61 -19.84 4.88
N LEU A 33 -17.92 -20.76 5.57
CA LEU A 33 -17.88 -22.18 5.20
C LEU A 33 -19.19 -22.91 5.48
N ARG A 34 -19.95 -22.47 6.48
CA ARG A 34 -21.19 -23.13 6.92
C ARG A 34 -22.38 -22.16 6.90
N PRO A 35 -22.70 -21.55 5.74
CA PRO A 35 -23.67 -20.46 5.64
C PRO A 35 -25.07 -20.84 6.13
N GLU A 36 -25.44 -22.13 6.04
CA GLU A 36 -26.74 -22.68 6.43
C GLU A 36 -26.91 -22.88 7.94
N ASN A 37 -25.87 -22.64 8.75
CA ASN A 37 -25.97 -22.76 10.20
C ASN A 37 -26.87 -21.64 10.77
N SER A 38 -27.99 -22.02 11.39
CA SER A 38 -28.98 -21.10 11.98
C SER A 38 -28.41 -20.19 13.08
N SER A 39 -27.29 -20.56 13.69
CA SER A 39 -26.58 -19.74 14.69
C SER A 39 -25.57 -18.77 14.08
N ASN A 40 -25.45 -18.71 12.75
CA ASN A 40 -24.54 -17.77 12.11
C ASN A 40 -24.99 -16.32 12.31
N PRO A 41 -24.03 -15.38 12.48
CA PRO A 41 -24.34 -13.95 12.58
C PRO A 41 -24.79 -13.33 11.26
N ILE A 42 -24.61 -14.03 10.13
CA ILE A 42 -25.00 -13.60 8.79
C ILE A 42 -25.73 -14.72 8.06
N SER A 43 -26.71 -14.35 7.22
CA SER A 43 -27.51 -15.32 6.47
C SER A 43 -26.72 -15.96 5.33
N ALA A 44 -27.14 -17.13 4.86
CA ALA A 44 -26.58 -17.77 3.66
C ALA A 44 -26.68 -16.87 2.41
N GLN A 45 -27.76 -16.09 2.28
CA GLN A 45 -27.91 -15.11 1.21
C GLN A 45 -26.85 -14.00 1.32
N THR A 46 -26.57 -13.51 2.52
CA THR A 46 -25.51 -12.52 2.76
C THR A 46 -24.14 -13.06 2.40
N VAL A 47 -23.80 -14.28 2.84
CA VAL A 47 -22.55 -14.95 2.47
C VAL A 47 -22.40 -15.01 0.95
N LYS A 48 -23.43 -15.49 0.26
CA LYS A 48 -23.43 -15.57 -1.21
C LYS A 48 -23.22 -14.20 -1.85
N MET A 49 -23.89 -13.15 -1.37
CA MET A 49 -23.69 -11.79 -1.89
C MET A 49 -22.27 -11.28 -1.66
N MET A 50 -21.67 -11.55 -0.49
CA MET A 50 -20.33 -11.08 -0.17
C MET A 50 -19.24 -11.76 -1.02
N THR A 51 -19.40 -13.04 -1.36
CA THR A 51 -18.40 -13.81 -2.13
C THR A 51 -18.63 -13.77 -3.64
N SER A 52 -19.79 -13.30 -4.10
CA SER A 52 -20.09 -13.19 -5.53
C SER A 52 -19.21 -12.14 -6.21
N ALA A 53 -18.88 -12.36 -7.48
CA ALA A 53 -18.16 -11.39 -8.29
C ALA A 53 -19.02 -10.15 -8.56
N HIS A 54 -18.68 -9.03 -7.93
CA HIS A 54 -19.29 -7.71 -8.20
C HIS A 54 -18.38 -6.86 -9.08
N MET A 55 -17.06 -7.00 -8.92
CA MET A 55 -16.06 -6.32 -9.73
C MET A 55 -15.06 -7.35 -10.27
N PRO A 56 -15.16 -7.77 -11.55
CA PRO A 56 -14.14 -8.62 -12.15
C PRO A 56 -12.81 -7.86 -12.25
N VAL A 57 -11.73 -8.52 -11.87
CA VAL A 57 -10.36 -8.02 -11.98
C VAL A 57 -9.72 -8.70 -13.20
N PRO A 58 -9.50 -7.96 -14.31
CA PRO A 58 -9.02 -8.58 -15.55
C PRO A 58 -7.65 -9.25 -15.40
N GLY A 59 -7.53 -10.42 -16.03
CA GLY A 59 -6.29 -11.19 -16.07
C GLY A 59 -6.17 -12.18 -14.92
N THR A 60 -5.20 -13.09 -15.08
CA THR A 60 -4.84 -14.06 -14.05
C THR A 60 -3.67 -13.50 -13.26
N SER A 61 -3.90 -13.15 -12.00
CA SER A 61 -2.85 -12.74 -11.08
C SER A 61 -2.39 -13.93 -10.25
N TRP A 62 -1.11 -13.97 -9.91
CA TRP A 62 -0.62 -14.92 -8.91
C TRP A 62 -1.48 -14.78 -7.63
N PRO A 63 -1.90 -15.88 -6.99
CA PRO A 63 -1.60 -17.28 -7.30
C PRO A 63 -2.71 -18.00 -8.08
N TYR A 64 -3.75 -17.30 -8.51
CA TYR A 64 -4.88 -17.89 -9.22
C TYR A 64 -4.44 -18.50 -10.54
N THR A 65 -5.09 -19.60 -10.93
CA THR A 65 -4.80 -20.36 -12.15
C THR A 65 -5.94 -20.32 -13.15
N GLY A 66 -7.14 -19.94 -12.72
CA GLY A 66 -8.33 -19.92 -13.58
C GLY A 66 -8.84 -18.50 -13.83
N GLY A 67 -8.69 -18.03 -15.07
CA GLY A 67 -9.40 -16.88 -15.61
C GLY A 67 -9.26 -15.59 -14.79
N VAL A 68 -10.41 -14.96 -14.55
CA VAL A 68 -10.61 -13.65 -13.93
C VAL A 68 -10.80 -13.82 -12.42
N SER A 69 -9.99 -13.13 -11.62
CA SER A 69 -10.27 -12.94 -10.19
C SER A 69 -11.33 -11.85 -10.00
N TRP A 70 -11.89 -11.71 -8.80
CA TRP A 70 -12.92 -10.73 -8.54
C TRP A 70 -12.84 -10.12 -7.15
N TYR A 71 -13.48 -8.97 -7.02
CA TYR A 71 -13.84 -8.37 -5.75
C TYR A 71 -15.35 -8.51 -5.55
N GLY A 72 -15.73 -9.00 -4.38
CA GLY A 72 -17.10 -9.09 -3.89
C GLY A 72 -17.46 -7.91 -3.00
N LEU A 73 -18.27 -8.14 -1.95
CA LEU A 73 -18.58 -7.10 -0.97
C LEU A 73 -17.60 -7.20 0.22
N GLY A 74 -16.42 -6.59 0.06
CA GLY A 74 -15.36 -6.59 1.08
C GLY A 74 -14.54 -7.88 1.13
N LEU A 75 -14.61 -8.71 0.08
CA LEU A 75 -13.89 -9.98 -0.04
C LEU A 75 -13.28 -10.09 -1.45
N THR A 76 -12.15 -10.76 -1.55
CA THR A 76 -11.54 -11.15 -2.82
C THR A 76 -11.90 -12.60 -3.14
N GLY A 77 -11.92 -12.93 -4.42
CA GLY A 77 -12.09 -14.31 -4.89
C GLY A 77 -11.34 -14.59 -6.18
N GLY A 78 -11.03 -15.86 -6.41
CA GLY A 78 -10.40 -16.33 -7.63
C GLY A 78 -10.38 -17.85 -7.71
N ILE A 79 -9.98 -18.38 -8.87
CA ILE A 79 -9.90 -19.82 -9.10
C ILE A 79 -8.46 -20.31 -8.93
N TYR A 80 -8.26 -21.29 -8.06
CA TYR A 80 -6.99 -21.98 -7.86
C TYR A 80 -7.19 -23.48 -8.00
N LYS A 81 -6.53 -24.11 -9.00
CA LYS A 81 -6.65 -25.56 -9.27
C LYS A 81 -8.11 -26.03 -9.31
N ASP A 82 -8.92 -25.33 -10.10
CA ASP A 82 -10.37 -25.57 -10.31
C ASP A 82 -11.26 -25.37 -9.07
N LEU A 83 -10.72 -24.80 -7.99
CA LEU A 83 -11.46 -24.49 -6.77
C LEU A 83 -11.62 -22.99 -6.60
N VAL A 84 -12.77 -22.56 -6.09
CA VAL A 84 -12.96 -21.18 -5.68
C VAL A 84 -12.23 -20.96 -4.36
N VAL A 85 -11.32 -19.99 -4.35
CA VAL A 85 -10.70 -19.48 -3.13
C VAL A 85 -11.26 -18.09 -2.88
N ASN A 86 -11.84 -17.88 -1.71
CA ASN A 86 -12.31 -16.57 -1.25
C ASN A 86 -11.45 -16.10 -0.08
N GLY A 87 -11.41 -14.80 0.17
CA GLY A 87 -10.60 -14.29 1.25
C GLY A 87 -10.53 -12.78 1.37
N HIS A 88 -9.58 -12.34 2.17
CA HIS A 88 -9.11 -10.96 2.19
C HIS A 88 -7.71 -10.91 2.82
N ASP A 89 -6.91 -9.96 2.36
CA ASP A 89 -5.60 -9.63 2.93
C ASP A 89 -5.66 -8.30 3.69
N GLY A 90 -4.70 -8.03 4.56
CA GLY A 90 -4.59 -6.76 5.26
C GLY A 90 -3.14 -6.43 5.56
N ALA A 91 -2.79 -5.14 5.49
CA ALA A 91 -1.47 -4.65 5.84
C ALA A 91 -1.57 -3.25 6.45
N ILE A 92 -1.17 -3.09 7.71
CA ILE A 92 -1.12 -1.80 8.39
C ILE A 92 0.01 -1.79 9.41
N ASN A 93 0.82 -0.73 9.43
CA ASN A 93 1.85 -0.49 10.44
C ASN A 93 2.75 -1.69 10.77
N GLY A 94 3.12 -2.49 9.76
CA GLY A 94 3.97 -3.66 9.90
C GLY A 94 3.24 -4.95 10.27
N TYR A 95 1.93 -4.89 10.51
CA TYR A 95 1.08 -6.06 10.69
C TYR A 95 0.49 -6.47 9.34
N MET A 96 0.58 -7.75 9.00
CA MET A 96 -0.03 -8.29 7.79
C MET A 96 -0.85 -9.54 8.12
N THR A 97 -2.01 -9.66 7.50
CA THR A 97 -2.96 -10.75 7.70
C THR A 97 -3.43 -11.29 6.36
N SER A 98 -3.58 -12.61 6.27
CA SER A 98 -4.28 -13.28 5.17
C SER A 98 -5.33 -14.21 5.77
N MET A 99 -6.58 -14.08 5.31
CA MET A 99 -7.67 -15.01 5.62
C MET A 99 -8.23 -15.57 4.32
N LEU A 100 -8.09 -16.87 4.11
CA LEU A 100 -8.52 -17.54 2.87
C LEU A 100 -9.34 -18.79 3.21
N TRP A 101 -10.31 -19.14 2.36
CA TRP A 101 -11.09 -20.37 2.49
C TRP A 101 -11.53 -20.94 1.14
N ILE A 102 -11.78 -22.24 1.15
CA ILE A 102 -12.20 -23.05 0.00
C ILE A 102 -13.50 -23.76 0.39
N PRO A 103 -14.68 -23.23 0.00
CA PRO A 103 -15.97 -23.78 0.38
C PRO A 103 -16.12 -25.27 0.04
N GLU A 104 -15.70 -25.68 -1.15
CA GLU A 104 -15.82 -27.03 -1.69
C GLU A 104 -15.00 -28.07 -0.92
N ARG A 105 -14.10 -27.62 -0.04
CA ARG A 105 -13.20 -28.48 0.73
C ARG A 105 -13.38 -28.35 2.25
N ASP A 106 -14.40 -27.62 2.73
CA ASP A 106 -14.60 -27.26 4.15
C ASP A 106 -13.27 -26.80 4.81
N PHE A 107 -12.49 -25.99 4.08
CA PHE A 107 -11.14 -25.61 4.47
C PHE A 107 -11.00 -24.09 4.61
N GLY A 108 -10.31 -23.66 5.66
CA GLY A 108 -9.99 -22.27 5.91
C GLY A 108 -8.64 -22.13 6.59
N VAL A 109 -7.94 -21.04 6.29
CA VAL A 109 -6.62 -20.74 6.86
C VAL A 109 -6.51 -19.24 7.16
N VAL A 110 -5.91 -18.94 8.30
CA VAL A 110 -5.57 -17.58 8.72
C VAL A 110 -4.09 -17.54 9.06
N VAL A 111 -3.37 -16.57 8.50
CA VAL A 111 -1.98 -16.29 8.84
C VAL A 111 -1.86 -14.82 9.21
N MET A 112 -1.21 -14.54 10.33
CA MET A 112 -0.92 -13.18 10.82
C MET A 112 0.58 -13.05 11.08
N GLN A 113 1.17 -11.92 10.68
CA GLN A 113 2.57 -11.60 10.94
C GLN A 113 2.70 -10.14 11.39
N ASN A 114 3.78 -9.85 12.12
CA ASN A 114 4.13 -8.53 12.65
C ASN A 114 5.42 -7.98 12.02
N ALA A 115 5.63 -8.28 10.74
CA ALA A 115 6.68 -7.69 9.93
C ALA A 115 6.20 -7.45 8.49
N TYR A 116 6.67 -6.37 7.86
CA TYR A 116 6.47 -6.13 6.43
C TYR A 116 7.33 -7.10 5.60
N SER A 117 6.70 -8.15 5.12
CA SER A 117 7.31 -9.14 4.21
C SER A 117 6.23 -9.92 3.45
N LEU A 118 6.61 -10.64 2.41
CA LEU A 118 5.70 -11.55 1.70
C LEU A 118 5.59 -12.94 2.37
N ALA A 119 6.13 -13.12 3.58
CA ALA A 119 6.18 -14.42 4.24
C ALA A 119 4.78 -14.99 4.53
N SER A 120 3.86 -14.19 5.05
CA SER A 120 2.46 -14.57 5.29
C SER A 120 1.79 -15.13 4.03
N THR A 121 1.94 -14.44 2.91
CA THR A 121 1.44 -14.86 1.60
C THR A 121 2.09 -16.16 1.13
N ILE A 122 3.41 -16.31 1.28
CA ILE A 122 4.10 -17.57 0.91
C ILE A 122 3.58 -18.74 1.76
N VAL A 123 3.46 -18.53 3.08
CA VAL A 123 3.04 -19.55 4.03
C VAL A 123 1.59 -19.96 3.78
N VAL A 124 0.67 -19.02 3.61
CA VAL A 124 -0.75 -19.35 3.43
C VAL A 124 -0.99 -20.19 2.17
N TRP A 125 -0.34 -19.84 1.06
CA TRP A 125 -0.46 -20.58 -0.20
C TRP A 125 0.28 -21.91 -0.17
N ARG A 126 1.38 -22.01 0.57
CA ARG A 126 2.04 -23.29 0.83
C ARG A 126 1.15 -24.25 1.63
N ILE A 127 0.45 -23.75 2.65
CA ILE A 127 -0.51 -24.54 3.44
C ILE A 127 -1.65 -25.03 2.53
N ILE A 128 -2.17 -24.18 1.65
CA ILE A 128 -3.20 -24.56 0.68
C ILE A 128 -2.69 -25.66 -0.26
N ASP A 129 -1.49 -25.53 -0.82
CA ASP A 129 -0.88 -26.56 -1.67
C ASP A 129 -0.71 -27.90 -0.95
N ASP A 130 -0.24 -27.86 0.29
CA ASP A 130 -0.04 -29.07 1.11
C ASP A 130 -1.40 -29.72 1.47
N PHE A 131 -2.41 -28.93 1.82
CA PHE A 131 -3.76 -29.42 2.10
C PHE A 131 -4.45 -30.03 0.87
N LEU A 132 -4.30 -29.39 -0.29
CA LEU A 132 -4.81 -29.89 -1.56
C LEU A 132 -3.98 -31.04 -2.14
N GLN A 133 -2.89 -31.42 -1.48
CA GLN A 133 -1.95 -32.46 -1.91
C GLN A 133 -1.39 -32.21 -3.33
N VAL A 134 -1.13 -30.94 -3.66
CA VAL A 134 -0.61 -30.55 -4.96
C VAL A 134 0.74 -31.24 -5.19
N PRO A 135 0.99 -31.86 -6.37
CA PRO A 135 2.27 -32.47 -6.68
C PRO A 135 3.43 -31.47 -6.51
N VAL A 136 4.57 -31.90 -5.97
CA VAL A 136 5.72 -31.01 -5.66
C VAL A 136 6.12 -30.12 -6.83
N LYS A 137 6.12 -30.66 -8.05
CA LYS A 137 6.47 -29.95 -9.30
C LYS A 137 5.47 -28.86 -9.71
N GLU A 138 4.27 -28.87 -9.15
CA GLU A 138 3.16 -27.96 -9.46
C GLU A 138 2.85 -26.97 -8.32
N LYS A 139 3.52 -27.11 -7.17
CA LYS A 139 3.37 -26.19 -6.05
C LYS A 139 3.86 -24.80 -6.43
N LEU A 140 3.24 -23.80 -5.84
CA LEU A 140 3.60 -22.40 -6.04
C LEU A 140 5.03 -22.15 -5.52
N ASP A 141 5.88 -21.58 -6.37
CA ASP A 141 7.17 -21.05 -5.94
C ASP A 141 7.01 -19.61 -5.42
N GLY A 142 6.45 -19.50 -4.22
CA GLY A 142 6.25 -18.22 -3.55
C GLY A 142 7.57 -17.47 -3.27
N ALA A 143 8.69 -18.18 -3.10
CA ALA A 143 9.98 -17.57 -2.83
C ALA A 143 10.54 -16.85 -4.06
N THR A 144 10.45 -17.47 -5.25
CA THR A 144 10.84 -16.82 -6.50
C THR A 144 9.92 -15.66 -6.85
N MET A 145 8.60 -15.82 -6.65
CA MET A 145 7.64 -14.72 -6.79
C MET A 145 8.03 -13.52 -5.91
N ALA A 146 8.29 -13.76 -4.62
CA ALA A 146 8.64 -12.70 -3.68
C ALA A 146 9.97 -12.00 -4.02
N ARG A 147 11.00 -12.76 -4.42
CA ARG A 147 12.28 -12.19 -4.87
C ARG A 147 12.10 -11.31 -6.11
N LYS A 148 11.30 -11.78 -7.08
CA LYS A 148 10.99 -11.00 -8.28
C LYS A 148 10.24 -9.72 -7.93
N TYR A 149 9.20 -9.82 -7.10
CA TYR A 149 8.42 -8.66 -6.65
C TYR A 149 9.31 -7.63 -5.95
N GLN A 150 10.18 -8.08 -5.05
CA GLN A 150 11.15 -7.20 -4.38
C GLN A 150 12.10 -6.53 -5.39
N ALA A 151 12.68 -7.29 -6.31
CA ALA A 151 13.58 -6.74 -7.33
C ALA A 151 12.89 -5.72 -8.24
N ASP A 152 11.64 -5.99 -8.65
CA ASP A 152 10.84 -5.09 -9.48
C ASP A 152 10.52 -3.78 -8.73
N ARG A 153 10.16 -3.86 -7.43
CA ARG A 153 9.92 -2.68 -6.58
C ARG A 153 11.18 -1.84 -6.38
N LEU A 154 12.32 -2.47 -6.10
CA LEU A 154 13.60 -1.77 -5.95
C LEU A 154 14.04 -1.11 -7.26
N THR A 155 13.88 -1.81 -8.39
CA THR A 155 14.18 -1.27 -9.72
C THR A 155 13.27 -0.09 -10.06
N ARG A 156 11.97 -0.20 -9.75
CA ARG A 156 10.97 0.87 -9.95
C ARG A 156 11.31 2.13 -9.15
N LEU A 157 11.79 1.98 -7.92
CA LEU A 157 12.21 3.09 -7.07
C LEU A 157 13.54 3.70 -7.54
N ALA A 158 14.54 2.87 -7.85
CA ALA A 158 15.82 3.33 -8.38
C ALA A 158 15.67 4.13 -9.69
N ASN A 159 14.71 3.72 -10.53
CA ASN A 159 14.39 4.39 -11.79
C ASN A 159 13.27 5.44 -11.66
N ALA A 160 12.84 5.82 -10.45
CA ALA A 160 11.67 6.67 -10.25
C ALA A 160 11.79 8.03 -10.94
N ARG A 161 12.97 8.65 -10.91
CA ARG A 161 13.21 9.96 -11.52
C ARG A 161 12.93 9.93 -13.03
N GLU A 162 13.50 8.98 -13.77
CA GLU A 162 13.27 8.84 -15.21
C GLU A 162 11.85 8.37 -15.51
N ARG A 163 11.31 7.44 -14.72
CA ARG A 163 9.94 6.93 -14.89
C ARG A 163 8.88 8.03 -14.76
N LEU A 164 9.05 8.93 -13.78
CA LEU A 164 8.06 9.97 -13.49
C LEU A 164 8.32 11.22 -14.34
N TYR A 165 9.58 11.54 -14.61
CA TYR A 165 9.99 12.70 -15.40
C TYR A 165 10.81 12.24 -16.61
N PRO A 166 10.20 11.56 -17.59
CA PRO A 166 10.93 11.05 -18.75
C PRO A 166 11.60 12.19 -19.51
N GLY A 167 12.84 11.99 -19.93
CA GLY A 167 13.61 13.01 -20.65
C GLY A 167 14.17 14.12 -19.78
N ASN A 168 14.21 13.96 -18.44
CA ASN A 168 14.93 14.89 -17.57
C ASN A 168 16.47 14.77 -17.71
N ALA A 169 16.96 13.65 -18.25
CA ALA A 169 18.39 13.45 -18.47
C ALA A 169 18.90 14.31 -19.63
N GLY A 170 20.02 15.01 -19.43
CA GLY A 170 20.67 15.81 -20.48
C GLY A 170 20.03 17.16 -20.78
N VAL A 171 18.98 17.55 -20.05
CA VAL A 171 18.43 18.92 -20.13
C VAL A 171 19.27 19.88 -19.30
N THR A 172 19.26 21.17 -19.68
CA THR A 172 19.92 22.21 -18.90
C THR A 172 19.27 22.30 -17.51
N PRO A 173 20.04 22.14 -16.41
CA PRO A 173 19.50 22.25 -15.07
C PRO A 173 18.98 23.67 -14.78
N VAL A 174 17.71 23.76 -14.40
CA VAL A 174 17.03 24.95 -13.90
C VAL A 174 16.84 24.76 -12.40
N LYS A 175 17.43 25.65 -11.61
CA LYS A 175 17.27 25.64 -10.15
C LYS A 175 15.82 25.97 -9.75
N PRO A 176 15.40 25.61 -8.52
CA PRO A 176 14.19 26.20 -7.95
C PRO A 176 14.27 27.73 -8.02
N SER A 177 13.14 28.38 -8.28
CA SER A 177 13.11 29.83 -8.52
C SER A 177 13.36 30.65 -7.25
N LEU A 178 13.14 30.05 -6.08
CA LEU A 178 13.35 30.65 -4.77
C LEU A 178 14.39 29.86 -3.94
N PRO A 179 14.97 30.45 -2.88
CA PRO A 179 15.73 29.69 -1.87
C PRO A 179 14.86 28.60 -1.23
N LEU A 180 15.45 27.46 -0.86
CA LEU A 180 14.71 26.32 -0.30
C LEU A 180 13.85 26.68 0.93
N GLN A 181 14.33 27.61 1.76
CA GLN A 181 13.61 28.11 2.92
C GLN A 181 12.25 28.74 2.55
N ALA A 182 12.11 29.30 1.35
CA ALA A 182 10.85 29.86 0.89
C ALA A 182 9.78 28.80 0.62
N TYR A 183 10.17 27.53 0.50
CA TYR A 183 9.26 26.39 0.30
C TYR A 183 8.79 25.76 1.63
N GLU A 184 9.40 26.12 2.76
CA GLU A 184 8.98 25.63 4.07
C GLU A 184 7.61 26.16 4.47
N GLY A 185 6.83 25.38 5.21
CA GLY A 185 5.51 25.78 5.72
C GLY A 185 4.53 24.62 5.78
N THR A 186 3.30 24.93 6.16
CA THR A 186 2.21 23.96 6.20
C THR A 186 1.45 24.00 4.88
N TYR A 187 1.08 22.83 4.38
CA TYR A 187 0.35 22.65 3.13
C TYR A 187 -0.88 21.82 3.42
N ARG A 188 -2.05 22.30 2.97
CA ARG A 188 -3.35 21.79 3.37
C ARG A 188 -4.17 21.34 2.17
N HIS A 189 -4.79 20.17 2.29
CA HIS A 189 -5.82 19.69 1.38
C HIS A 189 -7.07 19.25 2.17
N PRO A 190 -8.30 19.58 1.72
CA PRO A 190 -9.52 19.24 2.44
C PRO A 190 -9.69 17.74 2.76
N ALA A 191 -9.26 16.85 1.86
CA ALA A 191 -9.38 15.39 2.02
C ALA A 191 -8.13 14.69 2.57
N TYR A 192 -6.93 15.25 2.38
CA TYR A 192 -5.65 14.62 2.75
C TYR A 192 -5.01 15.27 3.98
N HIS A 193 -5.71 16.23 4.59
CA HIS A 193 -5.25 17.02 5.72
C HIS A 193 -3.97 17.80 5.40
N GLU A 194 -3.15 18.02 6.43
CA GLU A 194 -2.00 18.90 6.39
C GLU A 194 -0.69 18.11 6.42
N PHE A 195 0.32 18.64 5.73
CA PHE A 195 1.71 18.26 5.92
C PHE A 195 2.58 19.49 6.10
N THR A 196 3.67 19.35 6.84
CA THR A 196 4.69 20.38 7.00
C THR A 196 5.88 20.06 6.11
N VAL A 197 6.35 21.06 5.36
CA VAL A 197 7.57 20.99 4.56
C VAL A 197 8.70 21.73 5.28
N THR A 198 9.87 21.09 5.41
CA THR A 198 11.06 21.66 6.06
C THR A 198 12.35 21.43 5.25
N THR A 199 13.35 22.28 5.44
CA THR A 199 14.72 22.07 4.94
C THR A 199 15.57 21.26 5.91
N SER A 200 15.27 21.32 7.21
CA SER A 200 15.93 20.51 8.22
C SER A 200 15.39 19.09 8.19
N ARG A 201 16.25 18.15 7.78
CA ARG A 201 16.09 16.74 8.12
C ARG A 201 16.27 16.62 9.64
N GLY A 202 15.47 15.80 10.32
CA GLY A 202 15.84 15.35 11.67
C GLY A 202 17.16 14.54 11.65
N ASP A 203 17.42 13.74 12.70
CA ASP A 203 18.68 13.00 12.99
C ASP A 203 19.24 12.03 11.91
N THR A 204 18.80 12.06 10.67
CA THR A 204 19.40 11.28 9.58
C THR A 204 20.38 12.16 8.80
N GLN A 205 21.68 11.93 8.96
CA GLN A 205 22.70 12.56 8.12
C GLN A 205 22.55 12.10 6.67
N ASP A 206 22.80 12.99 5.71
CA ASP A 206 23.25 12.55 4.39
C ASP A 206 24.54 13.25 3.95
N VAL A 207 25.32 12.45 3.26
CA VAL A 207 26.67 12.70 2.77
C VAL A 207 26.59 13.60 1.54
N GLN A 208 27.61 14.43 1.34
CA GLN A 208 27.76 15.34 0.20
C GLN A 208 27.51 14.61 -1.13
N ASN A 209 26.49 15.07 -1.89
CA ASN A 209 26.17 14.88 -3.33
C ASN A 209 24.67 14.66 -3.65
N THR A 210 23.77 14.77 -2.68
CA THR A 210 22.32 14.64 -2.93
C THR A 210 21.72 15.95 -3.49
N PRO A 211 20.78 15.90 -4.46
CA PRO A 211 20.02 17.06 -4.91
C PRO A 211 19.41 17.87 -3.74
N PRO A 212 19.17 19.18 -3.90
CA PRO A 212 18.40 19.96 -2.94
C PRO A 212 17.16 19.20 -2.51
N SER A 213 17.02 18.98 -1.20
CA SER A 213 15.95 18.15 -0.65
C SER A 213 15.14 18.93 0.37
N LEU A 214 13.84 18.70 0.37
CA LEU A 214 12.91 19.12 1.42
C LEU A 214 12.27 17.88 2.06
N PHE A 215 11.78 18.00 3.28
CA PHE A 215 11.16 16.90 4.01
C PHE A 215 9.70 17.24 4.28
N MET A 216 8.83 16.28 3.99
CA MET A 216 7.41 16.33 4.29
C MET A 216 7.15 15.47 5.52
N ALA A 217 6.57 16.07 6.55
CA ALA A 217 6.05 15.38 7.71
C ALA A 217 4.52 15.53 7.75
N PRO A 218 3.78 14.46 8.02
CA PRO A 218 2.33 14.56 8.15
C PRO A 218 1.95 15.31 9.44
N ALA A 219 0.77 15.92 9.46
CA ALA A 219 0.20 16.43 10.70
C ALA A 219 -0.04 15.29 11.72
N GLU A 220 -0.01 15.63 13.01
CA GLU A 220 -0.34 14.69 14.07
C GLU A 220 -1.74 14.09 13.86
N GLY A 221 -1.84 12.75 13.89
CA GLY A 221 -3.10 12.05 13.67
C GLY A 221 -3.54 11.91 12.21
N ALA A 222 -2.72 12.33 11.24
CA ALA A 222 -3.03 12.09 9.82
C ALA A 222 -3.06 10.58 9.50
N TYR A 223 -4.03 10.18 8.68
CA TYR A 223 -4.21 8.82 8.20
C TYR A 223 -2.93 8.33 7.49
N LEU A 224 -2.47 7.12 7.81
CA LEU A 224 -1.28 6.44 7.25
C LEU A 224 0.12 7.02 7.60
N ASN A 225 0.21 8.15 8.31
CA ASN A 225 1.48 8.77 8.76
C ASN A 225 2.55 8.84 7.66
N ILE A 226 2.16 9.31 6.47
CA ILE A 226 3.04 9.36 5.29
C ILE A 226 4.04 10.50 5.45
N SER A 227 5.33 10.16 5.47
CA SER A 227 6.43 11.13 5.34
C SER A 227 7.07 11.01 3.96
N ALA A 228 7.70 12.07 3.46
CA ALA A 228 8.39 12.02 2.18
C ALA A 228 9.66 12.88 2.14
N THR A 229 10.64 12.43 1.36
CA THR A 229 11.76 13.26 0.91
C THR A 229 11.43 13.81 -0.47
N LEU A 230 11.37 15.14 -0.60
CA LEU A 230 11.20 15.85 -1.85
C LEU A 230 12.57 16.12 -2.46
N GLN A 231 12.91 15.42 -3.54
CA GLN A 231 14.16 15.60 -4.26
C GLN A 231 13.93 16.50 -5.47
N HIS A 232 14.73 17.56 -5.62
CA HIS A 232 14.61 18.46 -6.77
C HIS A 232 14.89 17.74 -8.11
N VAL A 233 14.00 17.93 -9.08
CA VAL A 233 14.15 17.39 -10.43
C VAL A 233 14.65 18.47 -11.39
N ASN A 234 13.81 19.46 -11.70
CA ASN A 234 14.15 20.59 -12.56
C ASN A 234 13.09 21.69 -12.43
N GLY A 235 13.50 22.97 -12.37
CA GLY A 235 12.59 24.09 -12.13
C GLY A 235 11.78 23.87 -10.85
N GLU A 236 10.45 23.92 -10.95
CA GLU A 236 9.54 23.65 -9.83
C GLU A 236 9.04 22.19 -9.77
N HIS A 237 9.65 21.27 -10.51
CA HIS A 237 9.32 19.84 -10.45
C HIS A 237 10.18 19.10 -9.43
N TRP A 238 9.53 18.27 -8.62
CA TRP A 238 10.12 17.54 -7.51
C TRP A 238 9.65 16.09 -7.51
N LEU A 239 10.52 15.21 -7.04
CA LEU A 239 10.22 13.81 -6.81
C LEU A 239 9.92 13.63 -5.33
N ALA A 240 8.71 13.19 -4.99
CA ALA A 240 8.37 12.87 -3.61
C ALA A 240 8.57 11.37 -3.38
N GLN A 241 9.66 11.00 -2.73
CA GLN A 241 9.89 9.63 -2.27
C GLN A 241 9.25 9.48 -0.89
N PHE A 242 8.17 8.72 -0.79
CA PHE A 242 7.42 8.57 0.45
C PHE A 242 7.76 7.27 1.19
N HIS A 243 7.60 7.31 2.51
CA HIS A 243 7.86 6.20 3.42
C HIS A 243 6.65 6.02 4.33
N MET A 244 6.03 4.84 4.30
CA MET A 244 4.98 4.45 5.26
C MET A 244 5.55 3.54 6.34
N GLY A 245 5.75 4.07 7.55
CA GLY A 245 6.36 3.32 8.66
C GLY A 245 7.89 3.34 8.63
N THR A 246 8.55 2.18 8.83
CA THR A 246 10.02 2.11 8.94
C THR A 246 10.70 2.37 7.60
N PRO A 247 11.59 3.38 7.49
CA PRO A 247 12.38 3.62 6.28
C PRO A 247 13.22 2.39 5.87
N GLY A 248 13.42 2.22 4.56
CA GLY A 248 14.21 1.15 3.94
C GLY A 248 13.42 -0.11 3.55
N ASN A 249 12.09 -0.10 3.64
CA ASN A 249 11.29 -1.27 3.30
C ASN A 249 10.58 -1.13 1.94
N PHE A 250 11.00 -1.96 0.99
CA PHE A 250 10.51 -1.96 -0.40
C PHE A 250 8.99 -2.14 -0.57
N MET A 251 8.29 -2.69 0.44
CA MET A 251 6.85 -2.88 0.40
C MET A 251 6.09 -1.56 0.52
N VAL A 252 6.66 -0.61 1.26
CA VAL A 252 6.00 0.62 1.74
C VAL A 252 6.69 1.90 1.26
N GLU A 253 7.65 1.75 0.34
CA GLU A 253 8.29 2.84 -0.37
C GLU A 253 7.90 2.83 -1.84
N ASP A 254 7.60 4.02 -2.36
CA ASP A 254 7.60 4.36 -3.79
C ASP A 254 7.92 5.86 -3.88
N ALA A 255 7.94 6.37 -5.10
CA ALA A 255 8.02 7.79 -5.36
C ALA A 255 6.93 8.23 -6.32
N VAL A 256 6.51 9.48 -6.16
CA VAL A 256 5.47 10.11 -6.94
C VAL A 256 5.87 11.50 -7.42
N LYS A 257 5.07 12.04 -8.35
CA LYS A 257 5.24 13.41 -8.86
C LYS A 257 4.82 14.44 -7.84
N SER A 258 5.57 15.53 -7.77
CA SER A 258 5.15 16.75 -7.12
C SER A 258 5.69 18.00 -7.84
N ARG A 259 5.00 19.13 -7.68
CA ARG A 259 5.37 20.40 -8.30
C ARG A 259 4.92 21.58 -7.45
N PHE A 260 5.84 22.45 -7.04
CA PHE A 260 5.46 23.68 -6.36
C PHE A 260 4.90 24.71 -7.34
N GLU A 261 4.01 25.55 -6.85
CA GLU A 261 3.46 26.67 -7.60
C GLU A 261 3.93 27.98 -6.98
N ILE A 262 4.55 28.85 -7.78
CA ILE A 262 4.96 30.19 -7.35
C ILE A 262 3.97 31.19 -7.96
N GLY A 263 3.31 31.95 -7.09
CA GLY A 263 2.32 32.93 -7.52
C GLY A 263 2.97 34.21 -8.07
N VAL A 264 2.16 35.06 -8.68
CA VAL A 264 2.57 36.39 -9.19
C VAL A 264 3.19 37.30 -8.12
N SER A 265 2.97 37.00 -6.85
CA SER A 265 3.58 37.68 -5.70
C SER A 265 5.05 37.31 -5.47
N GLY A 266 5.60 36.33 -6.22
CA GLY A 266 6.93 35.78 -6.00
C GLY A 266 7.01 34.86 -4.77
N LYS A 267 5.87 34.39 -4.25
CA LYS A 267 5.79 33.47 -3.10
C LYS A 267 5.21 32.14 -3.52
N VAL A 268 5.68 31.05 -2.88
CA VAL A 268 5.10 29.72 -3.01
C VAL A 268 3.64 29.76 -2.55
N GLN A 269 2.71 29.34 -3.41
CA GLN A 269 1.27 29.28 -3.14
C GLN A 269 0.83 27.89 -2.68
N GLY A 270 1.57 26.85 -3.04
CA GLY A 270 1.19 25.48 -2.72
C GLY A 270 1.99 24.44 -3.48
N LEU A 271 1.57 23.19 -3.33
CA LEU A 271 2.18 22.01 -3.90
C LEU A 271 1.13 21.17 -4.63
N TRP A 272 1.38 20.88 -5.90
CA TRP A 272 0.72 19.79 -6.60
C TRP A 272 1.39 18.47 -6.21
N PHE A 273 0.63 17.52 -5.69
CA PHE A 273 1.14 16.25 -5.17
C PHE A 273 0.28 15.08 -5.64
N GLN A 274 0.89 14.03 -6.18
CA GLN A 274 0.16 12.82 -6.60
C GLN A 274 -0.17 11.95 -5.38
N ALA A 275 -1.26 12.31 -4.68
CA ALA A 275 -1.69 11.65 -3.46
C ALA A 275 -2.21 10.22 -3.67
N GLU A 276 -2.79 9.94 -4.83
CA GLU A 276 -3.23 8.61 -5.25
C GLU A 276 -2.47 8.21 -6.53
N PRO A 277 -1.50 7.28 -6.45
CA PRO A 277 -0.71 6.85 -7.61
C PRO A 277 -1.54 6.28 -8.78
N ALA A 278 -2.75 5.76 -8.51
CA ALA A 278 -3.66 5.28 -9.55
C ALA A 278 -4.33 6.42 -10.34
N LEU A 279 -4.32 7.65 -9.82
CA LEU A 279 -4.84 8.83 -10.50
C LEU A 279 -3.71 9.60 -11.19
N ALA A 280 -3.98 10.04 -12.42
CA ALA A 280 -3.03 10.86 -13.18
C ALA A 280 -3.00 12.31 -12.69
N GLU A 281 -4.09 12.78 -12.08
CA GLU A 281 -4.23 14.14 -11.58
C GLU A 281 -3.42 14.34 -10.28
N LEU A 282 -2.80 15.52 -10.17
CA LEU A 282 -2.13 15.93 -8.95
C LEU A 282 -3.16 16.63 -8.04
N ALA A 283 -3.17 16.30 -6.75
CA ALA A 283 -3.97 17.01 -5.77
C ALA A 283 -3.29 18.33 -5.39
N TRP A 284 -4.07 19.38 -5.22
CA TRP A 284 -3.58 20.72 -4.86
C TRP A 284 -3.57 20.91 -3.34
N PHE A 285 -2.39 21.09 -2.77
CA PHE A 285 -2.22 21.47 -1.38
C PHE A 285 -1.86 22.95 -1.28
N GLU A 286 -2.77 23.74 -0.73
CA GLU A 286 -2.56 25.18 -0.51
C GLU A 286 -1.53 25.37 0.60
N LYS A 287 -0.55 26.26 0.38
CA LYS A 287 0.37 26.68 1.43
C LYS A 287 -0.32 27.68 2.35
N VAL A 288 -0.38 27.39 3.65
CA VAL A 288 -1.11 28.15 4.67
C VAL A 288 -0.19 28.77 5.72
#